data_AF-A0A9X8VBP4-F1
#
_entry.id   AF-A0A9X8VBP4-F1
#
_cell.length_a   1.000
_cell.length_b   1.000
_cell.length_c   1.000
_cell.angle_alpha   90.00
_cell.angle_beta   90.00
_cell.angle_gamma   90.00
#
_symmetry.space_group_name_H-M   'P 1'
#
loop_
_entity.id
_entity.type
_entity.pdbx_description
1 polymer ?
#
loop_
_entity_poly.entity_id
_entity_poly.type
_entity_poly.pdbx_seq_one_letter_code
_entity_poly.pdbx_strand_id
1 'polypeptide(L)'
;AQDYTVEQLNYGRKVYDFMRWDYLAFGISLLLLVASIVTMSVRGFNWGLDFTGGTVIEINLEKPANLDLMRDTLEKAGFQDPIIQNFGSSRDVMVRMPPATGTAGQELGNKVIG
;
A
#
# COMPACT_ATOMS: atom_id res chain seq x y z
N ALA A 1 6.38 10.62 52.38
CA ALA A 1 5.94 11.31 51.16
C ALA A 1 4.51 11.77 51.41
N GLN A 2 4.16 13.00 51.05
CA GLN A 2 2.82 13.53 51.32
C GLN A 2 1.89 13.07 50.19
N ASP A 3 0.82 12.36 50.53
CA ASP A 3 -0.14 11.83 49.57
C ASP A 3 -1.09 12.95 49.12
N TYR A 4 -0.72 13.63 48.04
CA TYR A 4 -1.58 14.62 47.40
C TYR A 4 -2.65 13.90 46.58
N THR A 5 -3.93 14.20 46.82
CA THR A 5 -5.02 13.69 46.00
C THR A 5 -5.08 14.44 44.67
N VAL A 6 -5.57 13.77 43.62
CA VAL A 6 -5.70 14.34 42.25
C VAL A 6 -6.46 15.66 42.20
N GLU A 7 -7.33 15.92 43.18
CA GLU A 7 -8.06 17.18 43.33
C GLU A 7 -7.18 18.35 43.81
N GLN A 8 -6.18 18.09 44.65
CA GLN A 8 -5.30 19.12 45.21
C GLN A 8 -4.26 19.63 44.20
N LEU A 9 -3.86 18.78 43.24
CA LEU A 9 -2.95 19.14 42.15
C LEU A 9 -3.64 19.89 41.00
N ASN A 10 -4.96 19.97 41.06
CA ASN A 10 -5.78 20.45 39.97
C ASN A 10 -6.25 21.88 40.28
N TYR A 11 -5.40 22.86 39.91
CA TYR A 11 -5.62 24.31 40.01
C TYR A 11 -6.84 24.81 39.21
N GLY A 12 -8.06 24.37 39.55
CA GLY A 12 -9.32 24.80 38.95
C GLY A 12 -9.62 24.23 37.55
N ARG A 13 -8.85 23.26 37.03
CA ARG A 13 -9.14 22.62 35.74
C ARG A 13 -10.08 21.42 35.95
N LYS A 14 -10.88 21.04 34.95
CA LYS A 14 -11.73 19.84 35.04
C LYS A 14 -10.89 18.60 34.68
N VAL A 15 -10.78 17.65 35.60
CA VAL A 15 -10.14 16.34 35.35
C VAL A 15 -11.23 15.32 35.07
N TYR A 16 -11.16 14.68 33.91
CA TYR A 16 -12.07 13.60 33.52
C TYR A 16 -11.40 12.26 33.81
N ASP A 17 -12.08 11.39 34.56
CA ASP A 17 -11.60 10.04 34.85
C ASP A 17 -11.95 9.08 33.71
N PHE A 18 -11.24 9.22 32.59
CA PHE A 18 -11.32 8.28 31.46
C PHE A 18 -10.51 7.00 31.72
N MET A 19 -9.57 7.04 32.68
CA MET A 19 -8.74 5.92 33.09
C MET A 19 -9.59 4.76 33.62
N ARG A 20 -10.78 5.02 34.19
CA ARG A 20 -11.70 3.97 34.64
C ARG A 20 -12.13 2.96 33.57
N TRP A 21 -11.96 3.27 32.29
CA TRP A 21 -12.32 2.42 31.14
C TRP A 21 -11.11 1.85 30.40
N ASP A 22 -9.90 2.10 30.91
CA ASP A 22 -8.65 1.72 30.28
C ASP A 22 -8.57 0.22 29.98
N TYR A 23 -8.92 -0.66 30.93
CA TYR A 23 -8.87 -2.11 30.75
C TYR A 23 -9.81 -2.61 29.66
N LEU A 24 -11.01 -2.01 29.53
CA LEU A 24 -11.95 -2.34 28.45
C LEU A 24 -11.42 -1.85 27.09
N ALA A 25 -10.87 -0.63 27.05
CA ALA A 25 -10.25 -0.08 25.83
C ALA A 25 -9.02 -0.90 25.39
N PHE A 26 -8.22 -1.38 26.33
CA PHE A 26 -7.09 -2.28 26.07
C PHE A 26 -7.56 -3.63 25.53
N GLY A 27 -8.62 -4.21 26.09
CA GLY A 27 -9.20 -5.46 25.58
C GLY A 27 -9.70 -5.34 24.14
N ILE A 28 -10.41 -4.25 23.82
CA ILE A 28 -10.86 -3.98 22.44
C ILE A 28 -9.67 -3.77 21.50
N SER A 29 -8.68 -2.99 21.93
CA SER A 29 -7.46 -2.75 21.16
C SER A 29 -6.71 -4.05 20.84
N LEU A 30 -6.58 -4.94 21.82
CA LEU A 30 -5.94 -6.24 21.65
C LEU A 30 -6.72 -7.13 20.67
N LEU A 31 -8.05 -7.15 20.77
CA LEU A 31 -8.89 -7.88 19.84
C LEU A 31 -8.71 -7.37 18.41
N LEU A 32 -8.73 -6.05 18.20
CA LEU A 32 -8.51 -5.44 16.89
C LEU A 32 -7.11 -5.74 16.33
N LEU A 33 -6.09 -5.76 17.19
CA LEU A 33 -4.73 -6.12 16.79
C LEU A 33 -4.68 -7.57 16.27
N VAL A 34 -5.26 -8.52 17.03
CA VAL A 34 -5.31 -9.92 16.62
C VAL A 34 -6.11 -10.07 15.31
N ALA A 35 -7.27 -9.41 15.21
CA ALA A 35 -8.09 -9.43 13.99
C ALA A 35 -7.33 -8.89 12.77
N SER A 36 -6.53 -7.84 12.94
CA SER A 36 -5.67 -7.29 11.89
C SER A 36 -4.62 -8.31 11.42
N ILE A 37 -3.92 -8.95 12.37
CA ILE A 37 -2.91 -9.98 12.06
C ILE A 37 -3.56 -11.14 11.30
N VAL A 38 -4.69 -11.66 11.80
CA VAL A 38 -5.44 -12.75 11.15
C VAL A 38 -5.87 -12.35 9.74
N THR A 39 -6.39 -11.13 9.56
CA THR A 39 -6.81 -10.63 8.25
C THR A 39 -5.64 -10.57 7.27
N MET A 40 -4.49 -10.05 7.71
CA MET A 40 -3.26 -10.02 6.91
C MET A 40 -2.78 -11.43 6.56
N SER A 41 -2.83 -12.38 7.49
CA SER A 41 -2.42 -13.77 7.23
C SER A 41 -3.34 -14.51 6.26
N VAL A 42 -4.66 -14.28 6.32
CA VAL A 42 -5.63 -14.99 5.47
C VAL A 42 -5.78 -14.36 4.09
N ARG A 43 -5.79 -13.02 3.99
CA ARG A 43 -5.93 -12.32 2.69
C ARG A 43 -4.61 -12.14 1.96
N GLY A 44 -3.48 -12.37 2.65
CA GLY A 44 -2.16 -12.06 2.13
C GLY A 44 -1.90 -10.55 2.07
N PHE A 45 -0.69 -10.20 1.62
CA PHE A 45 -0.30 -8.83 1.38
C PHE A 45 -0.34 -8.53 -0.12
N ASN A 46 -0.80 -7.33 -0.48
CA ASN A 46 -0.60 -6.78 -1.82
C ASN A 46 0.87 -6.32 -1.94
N TRP A 47 1.77 -7.24 -2.23
CA TRP A 47 3.19 -6.94 -2.32
C TRP A 47 3.48 -6.05 -3.52
N GLY A 48 3.96 -4.83 -3.26
CA GLY A 48 4.43 -3.93 -4.31
C GLY A 48 5.71 -4.42 -4.98
N LEU A 49 6.11 -3.73 -6.05
CA LEU A 49 7.36 -3.99 -6.78
C LEU A 49 8.61 -3.92 -5.89
N ASP A 50 8.60 -3.05 -4.88
CA ASP A 50 9.73 -2.89 -3.95
C ASP A 50 10.02 -4.16 -3.14
N PHE A 51 9.07 -5.09 -3.05
CA PHE A 51 9.18 -6.34 -2.30
C PHE A 51 9.17 -7.60 -3.19
N THR A 52 8.57 -7.52 -4.38
CA THR A 52 8.51 -8.65 -5.34
C THR A 52 9.60 -8.58 -6.40
N GLY A 53 10.34 -7.47 -6.49
CA GLY A 53 11.15 -7.15 -7.66
C GLY A 53 10.27 -6.83 -8.87
N GLY A 54 10.87 -6.45 -9.98
CA GLY A 54 10.16 -6.27 -11.25
C GLY A 54 10.66 -5.06 -12.02
N THR A 55 9.86 -4.60 -12.98
CA THR A 55 10.26 -3.51 -13.89
C THR A 55 9.26 -2.37 -13.83
N VAL A 56 9.79 -1.16 -13.72
CA VAL A 56 9.04 0.10 -13.87
C VAL A 56 9.43 0.70 -15.21
N ILE A 57 8.44 0.99 -16.05
CA ILE A 57 8.64 1.67 -17.33
C ILE A 57 7.87 2.98 -17.27
N GLU A 58 8.58 4.08 -17.52
CA GLU A 58 7.99 5.41 -17.64
C GLU A 58 7.90 5.78 -19.12
N ILE A 59 6.69 6.12 -19.56
CA ILE A 59 6.38 6.43 -20.96
C ILE A 59 5.76 7.82 -21.00
N ASN A 60 6.38 8.72 -21.76
CA ASN A 60 5.81 10.01 -22.10
C ASN A 60 5.09 9.88 -23.46
N LEU A 61 3.78 10.10 -23.48
CA LEU A 61 2.95 10.03 -24.68
C LEU A 61 2.67 11.43 -25.23
N GLU A 62 2.65 11.57 -26.55
CA GLU A 62 2.28 12.85 -27.18
C GLU A 62 0.79 13.21 -26.97
N LYS A 63 -0.05 12.20 -26.73
CA LYS A 63 -1.50 12.32 -26.52
C LYS A 63 -1.90 11.71 -25.17
N PRO A 64 -3.02 12.13 -24.56
CA PRO A 64 -3.50 11.56 -23.31
C PRO A 64 -3.64 10.04 -23.41
N ALA A 65 -3.12 9.33 -22.43
CA ALA A 65 -3.09 7.88 -22.44
C ALA A 65 -4.48 7.29 -22.15
N ASN A 66 -4.86 6.24 -22.88
CA ASN A 66 -5.99 5.39 -22.51
C ASN A 66 -5.46 4.20 -21.70
N LEU A 67 -5.54 4.32 -20.37
CA LEU A 67 -4.99 3.33 -19.43
C LEU A 67 -5.65 1.95 -19.59
N ASP A 68 -6.95 1.91 -19.89
CA ASP A 68 -7.70 0.67 -20.04
C ASP A 68 -7.24 -0.13 -21.26
N LEU A 69 -7.01 0.55 -22.38
CA LEU A 69 -6.49 -0.07 -23.61
C LEU A 69 -5.07 -0.61 -23.40
N MET A 70 -4.22 0.15 -22.70
CA MET A 70 -2.85 -0.28 -22.40
C MET A 70 -2.84 -1.51 -21.48
N ARG A 71 -3.75 -1.56 -20.51
CA ARG A 71 -3.91 -2.68 -19.58
C ARG A 71 -4.34 -3.95 -20.31
N ASP A 72 -5.39 -3.86 -21.13
CA ASP A 72 -5.86 -4.99 -21.95
C ASP A 72 -4.77 -5.50 -22.92
N THR A 73 -3.95 -4.60 -23.47
CA THR A 73 -2.84 -4.98 -24.35
C THR A 73 -1.75 -5.75 -23.61
N LEU A 74 -1.38 -5.30 -22.40
CA LEU A 74 -0.35 -5.95 -21.58
C LEU A 74 -0.83 -7.29 -20.99
N GLU A 75 -2.10 -7.38 -20.58
CA GLU A 75 -2.70 -8.64 -20.15
C GLU A 75 -2.71 -9.67 -21.31
N LYS A 76 -3.09 -9.24 -22.52
CA LYS A 76 -3.01 -10.08 -23.73
C LYS A 76 -1.59 -10.51 -24.11
N ALA A 77 -0.60 -9.70 -23.77
CA ALA A 77 0.82 -10.03 -23.98
C ALA A 77 1.37 -11.03 -22.94
N GLY A 78 0.57 -11.43 -21.94
CA GLY A 78 0.93 -12.43 -20.93
C GLY A 78 1.55 -11.84 -19.66
N PHE A 79 1.51 -10.52 -19.47
CA PHE A 79 1.89 -9.90 -18.21
C PHE A 79 0.76 -10.05 -17.19
N GLN A 80 1.06 -10.64 -16.03
CA GLN A 80 0.09 -10.81 -14.95
C GLN A 80 -0.01 -9.51 -14.15
N ASP A 81 -1.23 -9.02 -13.98
CA ASP A 81 -1.60 -7.84 -13.17
C ASP A 81 -0.72 -6.59 -13.40
N PRO A 82 -0.61 -6.07 -14.64
CA PRO A 82 0.14 -4.83 -14.90
C PRO A 82 -0.56 -3.63 -14.23
N ILE A 83 0.16 -2.94 -13.35
CA ILE A 83 -0.32 -1.72 -12.70
C ILE A 83 0.05 -0.53 -13.59
N ILE A 84 -0.95 0.11 -14.20
CA ILE A 84 -0.76 1.26 -15.07
C ILE A 84 -1.38 2.50 -14.41
N GLN A 85 -0.60 3.56 -14.31
CA GLN A 85 -1.05 4.82 -13.71
C GLN A 85 -0.45 6.02 -14.42
N ASN A 86 -1.12 7.16 -14.36
CA ASN A 86 -0.52 8.42 -14.75
C ASN A 86 0.52 8.89 -13.71
N PHE A 87 1.58 9.54 -14.16
CA PHE A 87 2.63 10.07 -13.28
C PHE A 87 3.09 11.45 -13.74
N GLY A 88 2.64 12.52 -13.07
CA GLY A 88 2.96 13.90 -13.46
C GLY A 88 1.85 14.54 -14.29
N SER A 89 1.53 14.00 -15.46
CA SER A 89 0.43 14.48 -16.31
C SER A 89 -0.41 13.35 -16.93
N SER A 90 -1.51 13.68 -17.63
CA SER A 90 -2.34 12.69 -18.35
C SER A 90 -1.64 12.02 -19.54
N ARG A 91 -0.45 12.52 -19.89
CA ARG A 91 0.43 12.02 -20.96
C ARG A 91 1.57 11.17 -20.43
N ASP A 92 1.85 11.29 -19.15
CA ASP A 92 2.95 10.58 -18.51
C ASP A 92 2.35 9.36 -17.83
N VAL A 93 2.84 8.18 -18.23
CA VAL A 93 2.32 6.90 -17.75
C VAL A 93 3.45 6.10 -17.16
N MET A 94 3.21 5.59 -15.97
CA MET A 94 4.07 4.63 -15.29
C MET A 94 3.40 3.26 -15.38
N VAL A 95 4.12 2.31 -15.95
CA VAL A 95 3.75 0.90 -16.03
C VAL A 95 4.61 0.13 -15.05
N ARG A 96 3.96 -0.60 -14.15
CA ARG A 96 4.57 -1.41 -13.11
C ARG A 96 4.21 -2.86 -13.36
N MET A 97 5.22 -3.70 -13.59
CA MET A 97 5.03 -5.12 -13.90
C MET A 97 5.84 -6.00 -12.96
N PRO A 98 5.23 -7.02 -12.33
CA PRO A 98 5.98 -8.00 -11.56
C PRO A 98 7.03 -8.70 -12.44
N PRO A 99 8.07 -9.30 -11.85
CA PRO A 99 9.08 -10.02 -12.62
C PRO A 99 8.37 -11.14 -13.37
N ALA A 100 8.51 -11.17 -14.69
CA ALA A 100 7.99 -12.29 -15.47
C ALA A 100 8.66 -13.57 -14.96
N THR A 101 7.89 -14.48 -14.37
CA THR A 101 8.40 -15.78 -13.93
C THR A 101 8.69 -16.62 -15.18
N GLY A 102 9.90 -16.47 -15.73
CA GLY A 102 10.35 -17.12 -16.96
C GLY A 102 11.30 -16.25 -17.79
N THR A 103 11.76 -16.81 -18.92
CA THR A 103 12.72 -16.20 -19.88
C THR A 103 12.31 -14.85 -20.46
N ALA A 104 11.09 -14.37 -20.18
CA ALA A 104 10.56 -13.10 -20.68
C ALA A 104 11.29 -11.85 -20.13
N GLY A 105 11.95 -11.93 -18.98
CA GLY A 105 12.79 -10.83 -18.47
C GLY A 105 14.07 -10.59 -19.30
N GLN A 106 14.53 -11.59 -20.06
CA GLN A 106 15.73 -11.48 -20.92
C GLN A 106 15.40 -11.15 -22.38
N GLU A 107 14.16 -11.32 -22.83
CA GLU A 107 13.78 -11.09 -24.24
C GLU A 107 13.32 -9.66 -24.56
N LEU A 108 12.92 -8.87 -23.55
CA LEU A 108 12.43 -7.50 -23.77
C LEU A 108 13.53 -6.52 -24.23
N GLY A 109 14.78 -6.76 -23.86
CA GLY A 109 15.92 -5.91 -24.28
C GLY A 109 16.21 -5.97 -25.78
N ASN A 110 15.91 -7.10 -26.43
CA ASN A 110 16.22 -7.30 -27.86
C ASN A 110 15.05 -6.98 -28.81
N LYS A 111 13.81 -6.85 -28.29
CA LYS A 111 12.63 -6.62 -29.14
C LYS A 111 12.24 -5.15 -29.32
N VAL A 112 12.92 -4.24 -28.62
CA VAL A 112 12.69 -2.78 -28.72
C VAL A 112 13.76 -2.08 -29.58
N ILE A 113 14.84 -2.78 -29.97
CA ILE A 113 15.89 -2.27 -30.87
C ILE A 113 15.93 -3.09 -32.18
N GLY A 114 14.75 -3.48 -32.70
CA GLY A 114 14.59 -4.15 -34.00
C GLY A 114 13.45 -3.55 -34.78
#